data_AF-H8MHT9-F1
#
_entry.id   AF-H8MHT9-F1
#
_cell.length_a   1.000
_cell.length_b   1.000
_cell.length_c   1.000
_cell.angle_alpha   90.00
_cell.angle_beta   90.00
_cell.angle_gamma   90.00
#
_symmetry.space_group_name_H-M   'P 1'
#
loop_
_entity.id
_entity.type
_entity.pdbx_description
1 polymer ?
#
loop_
_entity_poly.entity_id
_entity_poly.type
_entity_poly.pdbx_seq_one_letter_code
_entity_poly.pdbx_strand_id
1 'polypeptide(L)'
;MIADAYDVLGQEQYVNAIATSLKATPQSLNLADVPALYELIGSVDERLVGLYLFEACFSGYRTQQGKPLAQTFIESWERSKKEHEPASPGVNRGRLEKHLNRDPSGWHALYLGKGNNLRGRISDHLFGNKYKGWSCLRLGERFKVFEGVSLRLSWCAIPMGADHYDLVIPYFEKRFHELWEPIMGNSR
;
A
#
# COMPACT_ATOMS: atom_id res chain seq x y z
N MET A 1 -11.18 28.03 1.29
CA MET A 1 -11.75 26.76 0.80
C MET A 1 -11.10 25.48 1.33
N ILE A 2 -9.82 25.42 1.74
CA ILE A 2 -9.27 24.23 2.45
C ILE A 2 -9.42 24.36 3.98
N ALA A 3 -9.34 25.59 4.51
CA ALA A 3 -9.69 25.87 5.91
C ALA A 3 -11.15 25.50 6.22
N ASP A 4 -12.07 25.75 5.29
CA ASP A 4 -13.51 25.61 5.54
C ASP A 4 -13.97 24.15 5.69
N ALA A 5 -13.40 23.19 4.97
CA ALA A 5 -13.78 21.77 5.14
C ALA A 5 -13.15 21.13 6.39
N TYR A 6 -11.96 21.61 6.78
CA TYR A 6 -11.24 21.17 7.98
C TYR A 6 -11.85 21.74 9.27
N ASP A 7 -12.47 22.93 9.19
CA ASP A 7 -13.22 23.56 10.28
C ASP A 7 -14.66 23.03 10.42
N VAL A 8 -15.28 22.55 9.33
CA VAL A 8 -16.69 22.10 9.33
C VAL A 8 -16.87 20.64 9.74
N LEU A 9 -15.93 19.76 9.37
CA LEU A 9 -15.88 18.37 9.83
C LEU A 9 -14.78 18.30 10.87
N GLY A 10 -15.11 18.05 12.14
CA GLY A 10 -14.08 17.82 13.15
C GLY A 10 -13.06 16.79 12.65
N GLN A 11 -11.77 16.96 12.98
CA GLN A 11 -10.64 16.23 12.37
C GLN A 11 -10.90 14.72 12.17
N GLU A 12 -11.53 14.06 13.14
CA GLU A 12 -11.89 12.63 13.08
C GLU A 12 -12.94 12.29 12.02
N GLN A 13 -13.95 13.13 11.82
CA GLN A 13 -14.96 12.91 10.77
C GLN A 13 -14.34 12.99 9.38
N TYR A 14 -13.39 13.92 9.18
CA TYR A 14 -12.68 14.06 7.92
C TYR A 14 -11.74 12.88 7.67
N VAL A 15 -11.00 12.42 8.69
CA VAL A 15 -10.19 11.18 8.62
C VAL A 15 -11.05 9.97 8.25
N ASN A 16 -12.23 9.83 8.86
CA ASN A 16 -13.16 8.73 8.57
C ASN A 16 -13.74 8.79 7.14
N ALA A 17 -14.01 9.99 6.62
CA ALA A 17 -14.47 10.17 5.24
C ALA A 17 -13.39 9.75 4.23
N ILE A 18 -12.13 10.16 4.46
CA ILE A 18 -10.99 9.76 3.62
C ILE A 18 -10.72 8.26 3.73
N ALA A 19 -10.78 7.68 4.94
CA ALA A 19 -10.63 6.23 5.15
C ALA A 19 -11.68 5.44 4.36
N THR A 20 -12.92 5.91 4.39
CA THR A 20 -14.04 5.30 3.66
C THR A 20 -13.84 5.42 2.15
N SER A 21 -13.47 6.60 1.67
CA SER A 21 -13.18 6.84 0.25
C SER A 21 -12.03 5.96 -0.25
N LEU A 22 -10.94 5.83 0.52
CA LEU A 22 -9.81 4.99 0.15
C LEU A 22 -10.17 3.50 0.09
N LYS A 23 -11.24 3.05 0.75
CA LYS A 23 -11.66 1.63 0.70
C LYS A 23 -12.88 1.37 -0.17
N ALA A 24 -13.46 2.40 -0.78
CA ALA A 24 -14.76 2.28 -1.46
C ALA A 24 -14.69 1.42 -2.75
N THR A 25 -13.62 1.56 -3.54
CA THR A 25 -13.55 0.95 -4.88
C THR A 25 -12.17 0.37 -5.17
N PRO A 26 -11.74 -0.68 -4.45
CA PRO A 26 -10.45 -1.30 -4.71
C PRO A 26 -10.41 -1.95 -6.09
N GLN A 27 -9.29 -1.78 -6.76
CA GLN A 27 -9.00 -2.37 -8.07
C GLN A 27 -8.13 -3.61 -7.87
N SER A 28 -8.59 -4.77 -8.34
CA SER A 28 -7.82 -6.02 -8.27
C SER A 28 -6.51 -5.89 -9.05
N LEU A 29 -5.43 -6.43 -8.48
CA LEU A 29 -4.12 -6.47 -9.10
C LEU A 29 -3.77 -7.91 -9.48
N ASN A 30 -3.61 -8.16 -10.78
CA ASN A 30 -2.98 -9.38 -11.26
C ASN A 30 -1.53 -9.07 -11.65
N LEU A 31 -0.57 -9.44 -10.80
CA LEU A 31 0.85 -9.13 -11.04
C LEU A 31 1.44 -9.82 -12.28
N ALA A 32 0.78 -10.86 -12.80
CA ALA A 32 1.20 -11.53 -14.03
C ALA A 32 0.64 -10.85 -15.30
N ASP A 33 -0.42 -10.05 -15.18
CA ASP A 33 -1.07 -9.36 -16.30
C ASP A 33 -0.53 -7.93 -16.44
N VAL A 34 0.68 -7.84 -17.00
CA VAL A 34 1.38 -6.56 -17.17
C VAL A 34 0.57 -5.52 -17.97
N PRO A 35 -0.11 -5.85 -19.08
CA PRO A 35 -1.00 -4.92 -19.77
C PRO A 35 -2.09 -4.33 -18.87
N ALA A 36 -2.82 -5.18 -18.12
CA ALA A 36 -3.87 -4.72 -17.22
C ALA A 36 -3.35 -3.77 -16.12
N LEU A 37 -2.11 -4.00 -15.63
CA LEU A 37 -1.48 -3.11 -14.66
C LEU A 37 -1.16 -1.73 -15.26
N TYR A 38 -0.70 -1.66 -16.52
CA TYR A 38 -0.46 -0.38 -17.18
C TYR A 38 -1.76 0.38 -17.45
N GLU A 39 -2.83 -0.31 -17.85
CA GLU A 39 -4.16 0.29 -18.00
C GLU A 39 -4.65 0.86 -16.67
N LEU A 40 -4.52 0.09 -15.58
CA LEU A 40 -4.86 0.55 -14.24
C LEU A 40 -4.07 1.80 -13.83
N ILE A 41 -2.74 1.81 -14.01
CA ILE A 41 -1.91 2.98 -13.72
C ILE A 41 -2.35 4.19 -14.57
N GLY A 42 -2.64 3.97 -15.87
CA GLY A 42 -3.11 5.00 -16.78
C GLY A 42 -4.43 5.64 -16.33
N SER A 43 -5.29 4.88 -15.66
CA SER A 43 -6.57 5.37 -15.11
C SER A 43 -6.42 6.31 -13.90
N VAL A 44 -5.28 6.28 -13.20
CA VAL A 44 -4.99 7.20 -12.08
C VAL A 44 -4.60 8.55 -12.66
N ASP A 45 -5.24 9.66 -12.30
CA ASP A 45 -4.80 10.99 -12.75
C ASP A 45 -3.45 11.37 -12.12
N GLU A 46 -2.49 11.80 -12.95
CA GLU A 46 -1.12 12.14 -12.55
C GLU A 46 -1.00 13.40 -11.69
N ARG A 47 -2.04 14.24 -11.71
CA ARG A 47 -2.14 15.45 -10.89
C ARG A 47 -2.69 15.16 -9.50
N LEU A 48 -3.10 13.91 -9.24
CA LEU A 48 -3.65 13.56 -7.94
C LEU A 48 -2.56 13.57 -6.89
N VAL A 49 -2.85 14.35 -5.85
CA VAL A 49 -2.15 14.41 -4.58
C VAL A 49 -2.97 13.64 -3.57
N GLY A 50 -2.35 12.74 -2.81
CA GLY A 50 -3.07 12.02 -1.78
C GLY A 50 -2.40 10.73 -1.34
N LEU A 51 -3.22 9.71 -1.14
CA LEU A 51 -2.81 8.42 -0.58
C LEU A 51 -3.24 7.26 -1.47
N TYR A 52 -2.50 6.15 -1.34
CA TYR A 52 -2.84 4.88 -1.95
C TYR A 52 -2.56 3.73 -0.99
N LEU A 53 -3.38 2.69 -1.09
CA LEU A 53 -3.34 1.52 -0.23
C LEU A 53 -3.27 0.26 -1.08
N PHE A 54 -2.19 -0.50 -0.93
CA PHE A 54 -2.14 -1.90 -1.35
C PHE A 54 -2.69 -2.77 -0.24
N GLU A 55 -3.60 -3.67 -0.59
CA GLU A 55 -4.14 -4.68 0.32
C GLU A 55 -3.87 -6.08 -0.21
N ALA A 56 -3.71 -7.04 0.70
CA ALA A 56 -3.42 -8.43 0.41
C ALA A 56 -4.38 -9.36 1.15
N CYS A 57 -4.85 -10.41 0.47
CA CYS A 57 -5.59 -11.52 1.05
C CYS A 57 -4.80 -12.81 0.84
N PHE A 58 -4.49 -13.50 1.94
CA PHE A 58 -3.58 -14.66 1.96
C PHE A 58 -4.32 -16.01 1.92
N SER A 59 -5.62 -16.01 1.62
CA SER A 59 -6.46 -17.22 1.64
C SER A 59 -5.95 -18.35 0.74
N GLY A 60 -5.32 -18.00 -0.39
CA GLY A 60 -4.71 -18.96 -1.33
C GLY A 60 -3.20 -19.17 -1.13
N TYR A 61 -2.58 -18.52 -0.14
CA TYR A 61 -1.13 -18.55 0.03
C TYR A 61 -0.67 -19.89 0.60
N ARG A 62 0.26 -20.54 -0.11
CA ARG A 62 0.77 -21.86 0.30
C ARG A 62 1.93 -21.72 1.26
N THR A 63 1.90 -22.49 2.35
CA THR A 63 3.02 -22.57 3.28
C THR A 63 3.99 -23.67 2.88
N GLN A 64 5.26 -23.50 3.25
CA GLN A 64 6.20 -24.63 3.25
C GLN A 64 5.82 -25.57 4.40
N GLN A 65 5.98 -26.89 4.20
CA GLN A 65 5.64 -27.89 5.23
C GLN A 65 6.28 -27.53 6.58
N GLY A 66 5.46 -27.50 7.63
CA GLY A 66 5.89 -27.21 9.00
C GLY A 66 6.19 -25.73 9.31
N LYS A 67 6.03 -24.80 8.36
CA LYS A 67 6.25 -23.36 8.61
C LYS A 67 4.93 -22.58 8.73
N PRO A 68 4.81 -21.67 9.71
CA PRO A 68 3.70 -20.72 9.76
C PRO A 68 3.62 -19.85 8.50
N LEU A 69 2.41 -19.40 8.16
CA LEU A 69 2.14 -18.56 6.99
C LEU A 69 2.96 -17.27 7.02
N ALA A 70 2.94 -16.57 8.15
CA ALA A 70 3.69 -15.33 8.35
C ALA A 70 5.20 -15.53 8.11
N GLN A 71 5.76 -16.60 8.67
CA GLN A 71 7.19 -16.92 8.50
C GLN A 71 7.53 -17.22 7.04
N THR A 72 6.68 -17.99 6.35
CA THR A 72 6.86 -18.32 4.92
C THR A 72 6.88 -17.06 4.05
N PHE A 73 5.95 -16.13 4.30
CA PHE A 73 5.88 -14.88 3.57
C PHE A 73 7.10 -13.97 3.85
N ILE A 74 7.47 -13.80 5.12
CA ILE A 74 8.63 -12.99 5.52
C ILE A 74 9.91 -13.51 4.85
N GLU A 75 10.17 -14.82 4.91
CA GLU A 75 11.35 -15.40 4.27
C GLU A 75 11.37 -15.19 2.76
N SER A 76 10.21 -15.33 2.10
CA SER A 76 10.07 -15.14 0.66
C SER A 76 10.30 -13.68 0.27
N TRP A 77 9.72 -12.74 1.03
CA TRP A 77 9.90 -11.30 0.81
C TRP A 77 11.35 -10.88 1.02
N GLU A 78 11.98 -11.24 2.15
CA GLU A 78 13.34 -10.83 2.46
C GLU A 78 14.37 -11.44 1.50
N ARG A 79 14.14 -12.66 1.00
CA ARG A 79 14.94 -13.25 -0.07
C ARG A 79 14.84 -12.43 -1.35
N SER A 80 13.61 -12.22 -1.82
CA SER A 80 13.34 -11.40 -3.01
C SER A 80 13.89 -9.98 -2.86
N LYS A 81 13.87 -9.41 -1.65
CA LYS A 81 14.38 -8.07 -1.36
C LYS A 81 15.89 -7.98 -1.59
N LYS A 82 16.65 -8.99 -1.17
CA LYS A 82 18.10 -9.06 -1.45
C LYS A 82 18.40 -9.17 -2.95
N GLU A 83 17.53 -9.85 -3.71
CA GLU A 83 17.71 -10.09 -5.14
C GLU A 83 17.33 -8.87 -6.00
N HIS A 84 16.23 -8.19 -5.66
CA HIS A 84 15.61 -7.19 -6.53
C HIS A 84 15.81 -5.74 -6.07
N GLU A 85 15.74 -5.46 -4.77
CA GLU A 85 15.83 -4.10 -4.23
C GLU A 85 16.02 -4.11 -2.70
N PRO A 86 17.28 -4.05 -2.21
CA PRO A 86 17.57 -4.04 -0.77
C PRO A 86 16.97 -2.82 -0.03
N ALA A 87 16.65 -1.73 -0.73
CA ALA A 87 16.01 -0.56 -0.13
C ALA A 87 14.48 -0.69 0.02
N SER A 88 13.87 -1.76 -0.48
CA SER A 88 12.42 -1.96 -0.32
C SER A 88 12.03 -2.04 1.16
N PRO A 89 10.82 -1.57 1.52
CA PRO A 89 10.29 -1.72 2.87
C PRO A 89 10.38 -3.17 3.38
N GLY A 90 10.76 -3.34 4.66
CA GLY A 90 10.70 -4.64 5.32
C GLY A 90 9.29 -5.00 5.76
N VAL A 91 9.09 -6.26 6.13
CA VAL A 91 7.85 -6.75 6.73
C VAL A 91 7.86 -6.54 8.24
N ASN A 92 6.83 -5.91 8.78
CA ASN A 92 6.57 -5.87 10.20
C ASN A 92 5.96 -7.21 10.64
N ARG A 93 6.81 -8.08 11.22
CA ARG A 93 6.43 -9.42 11.69
C ARG A 93 5.21 -9.40 12.61
N GLY A 94 5.22 -8.54 13.63
CA GLY A 94 4.15 -8.50 14.62
C GLY A 94 2.81 -8.13 14.01
N ARG A 95 2.77 -7.17 13.08
CA ARG A 95 1.54 -6.81 12.35
C ARG A 95 1.06 -7.94 11.45
N LEU A 96 1.97 -8.58 10.71
CA LEU A 96 1.62 -9.71 9.85
C LEU A 96 1.03 -10.86 10.66
N GLU A 97 1.69 -11.28 11.73
CA GLU A 97 1.22 -12.35 12.60
C GLU A 97 -0.13 -11.99 13.24
N LYS A 98 -0.28 -10.75 13.74
CA LYS A 98 -1.55 -10.25 14.28
C LYS A 98 -2.70 -10.33 13.26
N HIS A 99 -2.48 -9.82 12.05
CA HIS A 99 -3.49 -9.80 10.98
C HIS A 99 -3.90 -11.22 10.58
N LEU A 100 -2.92 -12.09 10.30
CA LEU A 100 -3.17 -13.45 9.84
C LEU A 100 -3.79 -14.34 10.93
N ASN A 101 -3.45 -14.13 12.20
CA ASN A 101 -4.07 -14.87 13.31
C ASN A 101 -5.51 -14.42 13.57
N ARG A 102 -5.83 -13.15 13.28
CA ARG A 102 -7.18 -12.59 13.47
C ARG A 102 -8.13 -13.01 12.35
N ASP A 103 -7.71 -12.90 11.10
CA ASP A 103 -8.53 -13.22 9.93
C ASP A 103 -7.65 -13.60 8.73
N PRO A 104 -7.23 -14.86 8.60
CA PRO A 104 -6.33 -15.28 7.51
C PRO A 104 -6.96 -15.17 6.11
N SER A 105 -8.29 -15.08 6.04
CA SER A 105 -9.05 -14.91 4.79
C SER A 105 -9.35 -13.46 4.46
N GLY A 106 -9.03 -12.53 5.35
CA GLY A 106 -9.35 -11.12 5.23
C GLY A 106 -8.46 -10.37 4.25
N TRP A 107 -8.89 -9.15 3.94
CA TRP A 107 -8.04 -8.16 3.28
C TRP A 107 -7.27 -7.37 4.33
N HIS A 108 -5.94 -7.43 4.27
CA HIS A 108 -5.07 -6.71 5.18
C HIS A 108 -4.32 -5.60 4.45
N ALA A 109 -4.09 -4.49 5.14
CA ALA A 109 -3.24 -3.41 4.63
C ALA A 109 -1.81 -3.94 4.42
N LEU A 110 -1.40 -4.08 3.17
CA LEU A 110 -0.05 -4.50 2.82
C LEU A 110 0.89 -3.31 2.94
N TYR A 111 0.55 -2.20 2.29
CA TYR A 111 1.36 -0.99 2.26
C TYR A 111 0.47 0.23 2.06
N LEU A 112 0.67 1.25 2.88
CA LEU A 112 0.10 2.57 2.70
C LEU A 112 1.20 3.49 2.20
N GLY A 113 0.91 4.26 1.15
CA GLY A 113 1.84 5.26 0.65
C GLY A 113 1.15 6.56 0.28
N LYS A 114 2.00 7.55 0.01
CA LYS A 114 1.62 8.90 -0.35
C LYS A 114 2.35 9.40 -1.60
N GLY A 115 1.77 10.38 -2.26
CA GLY A 115 2.39 11.07 -3.38
C GLY A 115 1.74 12.39 -3.72
N ASN A 116 2.54 13.34 -4.18
CA ASN A 116 2.08 14.52 -4.92
C ASN A 116 1.82 14.21 -6.40
N ASN A 117 2.21 13.03 -6.86
CA ASN A 117 1.83 12.39 -8.11
C ASN A 117 1.55 10.92 -7.81
N LEU A 118 0.27 10.59 -7.57
CA LEU A 118 -0.14 9.23 -7.22
C LEU A 118 0.16 8.22 -8.32
N ARG A 119 -0.12 8.56 -9.59
CA ARG A 119 0.19 7.71 -10.75
C ARG A 119 1.67 7.30 -10.74
N GLY A 120 2.56 8.28 -10.63
CA GLY A 120 4.01 8.06 -10.63
C GLY A 120 4.46 7.19 -9.46
N ARG A 121 3.96 7.46 -8.24
CA ARG A 121 4.32 6.67 -7.06
C ARG A 121 3.80 5.23 -7.14
N ILE A 122 2.55 5.03 -7.56
CA ILE A 122 1.98 3.68 -7.77
C ILE A 122 2.80 2.94 -8.84
N SER A 123 3.12 3.59 -9.95
CA SER A 123 3.97 3.04 -11.00
C SER A 123 5.35 2.64 -10.46
N ASP A 124 5.96 3.46 -9.60
CA ASP A 124 7.24 3.11 -8.97
C ASP A 124 7.12 1.88 -8.05
N HIS A 125 6.01 1.75 -7.30
CA HIS A 125 5.78 0.58 -6.45
C HIS A 125 5.47 -0.70 -7.23
N LEU A 126 4.91 -0.60 -8.43
CA LEU A 126 4.66 -1.75 -9.30
C LEU A 126 5.90 -2.11 -10.15
N PHE A 127 6.56 -1.12 -10.74
CA PHE A 127 7.56 -1.29 -11.82
C PHE A 127 8.84 -0.46 -11.66
N GLY A 128 9.02 0.26 -10.55
CA GLY A 128 10.11 1.22 -10.36
C GLY A 128 11.50 0.64 -10.64
N ASN A 129 12.43 1.52 -11.00
CA ASN A 129 13.80 1.15 -11.37
C ASN A 129 14.70 1.07 -10.12
N LYS A 130 15.51 0.01 -10.01
CA LYS A 130 16.55 -0.22 -8.98
C LYS A 130 17.54 0.93 -8.73
N TYR A 131 17.63 1.89 -9.65
CA TYR A 131 18.56 3.03 -9.54
C TYR A 131 17.95 4.30 -8.94
N LYS A 132 16.62 4.36 -8.79
CA LYS A 132 15.98 5.44 -8.03
C LYS A 132 15.95 4.99 -6.58
N GLY A 133 16.87 5.50 -5.75
CA GLY A 133 17.08 5.10 -4.34
C GLY A 133 15.92 5.38 -3.37
N TRP A 134 14.68 5.21 -3.80
CA TRP A 134 13.45 5.40 -3.06
C TRP A 134 12.93 4.02 -2.64
N SER A 135 12.34 3.92 -1.45
CA SER A 135 11.78 2.70 -0.88
C SER A 135 10.53 2.22 -1.63
N CYS A 136 10.71 1.72 -2.85
CA CYS A 136 9.65 1.14 -3.68
C CYS A 136 9.49 -0.37 -3.37
N LEU A 137 8.29 -0.89 -3.59
CA LEU A 137 7.99 -2.32 -3.36
C LEU A 137 8.44 -3.19 -4.54
N ARG A 138 8.32 -2.68 -5.77
CA ARG A 138 8.59 -3.40 -7.03
C ARG A 138 7.77 -4.68 -7.18
N LEU A 139 6.46 -4.60 -6.90
CA LEU A 139 5.58 -5.77 -6.82
C LEU A 139 5.57 -6.60 -8.11
N GLY A 140 5.65 -5.98 -9.29
CA GLY A 140 5.67 -6.68 -10.57
C GLY A 140 6.86 -7.64 -10.72
N GLU A 141 8.04 -7.29 -10.19
CA GLU A 141 9.20 -8.19 -10.22
C GLU A 141 9.10 -9.31 -9.18
N ARG A 142 8.21 -9.17 -8.20
CA ARG A 142 8.06 -10.07 -7.05
C ARG A 142 6.82 -10.94 -7.14
N PHE A 143 6.24 -11.09 -8.33
CA PHE A 143 4.97 -11.83 -8.51
C PHE A 143 4.97 -13.23 -7.88
N LYS A 144 6.11 -13.94 -7.88
CA LYS A 144 6.26 -15.25 -7.22
C LYS A 144 6.12 -15.21 -5.70
N VAL A 145 6.51 -14.11 -5.05
CA VAL A 145 6.31 -13.93 -3.59
C VAL A 145 4.83 -13.88 -3.25
N PHE A 146 4.01 -13.40 -4.18
CA PHE A 146 2.56 -13.25 -4.04
C PHE A 146 1.78 -14.37 -4.75
N GLU A 147 2.41 -15.49 -5.10
CA GLU A 147 1.69 -16.62 -5.70
C GLU A 147 0.63 -17.15 -4.72
N GLY A 148 -0.64 -17.14 -5.13
CA GLY A 148 -1.78 -17.48 -4.27
C GLY A 148 -2.24 -16.35 -3.34
N VAL A 149 -1.59 -15.18 -3.34
CA VAL A 149 -2.05 -13.97 -2.65
C VAL A 149 -2.90 -13.15 -3.62
N SER A 150 -4.11 -12.80 -3.20
CA SER A 150 -4.91 -11.82 -3.94
C SER A 150 -4.49 -10.42 -3.53
N LEU A 151 -4.24 -9.55 -4.50
CA LEU A 151 -3.84 -8.16 -4.28
C LEU A 151 -4.89 -7.21 -4.84
N ARG A 152 -5.04 -6.07 -4.18
CA ARG A 152 -5.84 -4.95 -4.69
C ARG A 152 -5.22 -3.62 -4.30
N LEU A 153 -5.56 -2.60 -5.07
CA LEU A 153 -5.08 -1.23 -4.91
C LEU A 153 -6.28 -0.28 -4.83
N SER A 154 -6.20 0.66 -3.90
CA SER A 154 -7.10 1.80 -3.87
C SER A 154 -6.31 3.09 -3.72
N TRP A 155 -6.89 4.20 -4.16
CA TRP A 155 -6.31 5.53 -3.98
C TRP A 155 -7.39 6.56 -3.70
N CYS A 156 -7.01 7.63 -3.00
CA CYS A 156 -7.89 8.72 -2.65
C CYS A 156 -7.13 10.04 -2.82
N ALA A 157 -7.76 10.97 -3.54
CA ALA A 157 -7.28 12.33 -3.66
C ALA A 157 -7.58 13.09 -2.37
N ILE A 158 -6.60 13.81 -1.85
CA ILE A 158 -6.82 14.72 -0.73
C ILE A 158 -6.78 16.14 -1.29
N PRO A 159 -7.93 16.85 -1.32
CA PRO A 159 -7.98 18.18 -1.92
C PRO A 159 -7.15 19.16 -1.08
N MET A 160 -6.01 19.56 -1.63
CA MET A 160 -5.13 20.56 -1.02
C MET A 160 -4.34 21.33 -2.06
N GLY A 161 -3.93 22.55 -1.72
CA GLY A 161 -2.92 23.29 -2.49
C GLY A 161 -1.56 22.61 -2.36
N ALA A 162 -0.71 22.73 -3.39
CA ALA A 162 0.61 22.12 -3.41
C ALA A 162 1.46 22.51 -2.18
N ASP A 163 1.29 23.74 -1.69
CA ASP A 163 2.06 24.31 -0.58
C ASP A 163 1.73 23.69 0.79
N HIS A 164 0.66 22.90 0.89
CA HIS A 164 0.24 22.27 2.16
C HIS A 164 0.55 20.76 2.22
N TYR A 165 1.14 20.19 1.18
CA TYR A 165 1.42 18.76 1.07
C TYR A 165 2.21 18.23 2.27
N ASP A 166 3.32 18.89 2.60
CA ASP A 166 4.24 18.46 3.65
C ASP A 166 3.68 18.62 5.07
N LEU A 167 2.55 19.33 5.23
CA LEU A 167 1.87 19.49 6.52
C LEU A 167 0.71 18.50 6.65
N VAL A 168 -0.12 18.41 5.62
CA VAL A 168 -1.41 17.71 5.69
C VAL A 168 -1.24 16.21 5.46
N ILE A 169 -0.45 15.80 4.46
CA ILE A 169 -0.32 14.39 4.12
C ILE A 169 0.34 13.56 5.23
N PRO A 170 1.42 14.02 5.91
CA PRO A 170 2.00 13.26 7.02
C PRO A 170 1.02 13.01 8.17
N TYR A 171 0.10 13.94 8.43
CA TYR A 171 -0.95 13.74 9.42
C TYR A 171 -1.85 12.55 9.03
N PHE A 172 -2.38 12.52 7.82
CA PHE A 172 -3.23 11.41 7.36
C PHE A 172 -2.49 10.08 7.30
N GLU A 173 -1.26 10.08 6.77
CA GLU A 173 -0.41 8.90 6.72
C GLU A 173 -0.23 8.32 8.13
N LYS A 174 0.13 9.14 9.11
CA LYS A 174 0.28 8.70 10.49
C LYS A 174 -1.02 8.11 11.05
N ARG A 175 -2.15 8.82 10.91
CA ARG A 175 -3.45 8.35 11.41
C ARG A 175 -3.87 7.02 10.77
N PHE A 176 -3.64 6.84 9.48
CA PHE A 176 -3.98 5.59 8.79
C PHE A 176 -2.98 4.46 9.06
N HIS A 177 -1.71 4.76 9.33
CA HIS A 177 -0.76 3.79 9.86
C HIS A 177 -1.19 3.25 11.22
N GLU A 178 -1.69 4.11 12.10
CA GLU A 178 -2.27 3.72 13.40
C GLU A 178 -3.56 2.90 13.23
N LEU A 179 -4.42 3.29 12.30
CA LEU A 179 -5.74 2.66 12.09
C LEU A 179 -5.66 1.29 11.41
N TRP A 180 -4.83 1.14 10.38
CA TRP A 180 -4.80 -0.06 9.54
C TRP A 180 -3.59 -0.95 9.78
N GLU A 181 -2.58 -0.46 10.49
CA GLU A 181 -1.34 -1.19 10.79
C GLU A 181 -0.77 -1.92 9.56
N PRO A 182 -0.32 -1.20 8.51
CA PRO A 182 0.21 -1.83 7.31
C PRO A 182 1.35 -2.81 7.61
N ILE A 183 1.33 -3.95 6.92
CA ILE A 183 2.29 -5.05 7.05
C ILE A 183 3.70 -4.61 6.64
N MET A 184 3.82 -3.80 5.59
CA MET A 184 5.09 -3.32 5.05
C MET A 184 5.29 -1.84 5.32
N GLY A 185 6.55 -1.48 5.57
CA GLY A 185 6.93 -0.09 5.88
C GLY A 185 6.87 0.23 7.36
N ASN A 186 7.59 1.29 7.73
CA ASN A 186 7.62 1.77 9.10
C ASN A 186 6.69 2.97 9.24
N SER A 187 5.95 3.01 10.35
CA SER A 187 5.42 4.24 10.91
C SER A 187 6.62 5.02 11.47
N ARG A 188 7.20 5.92 10.68
CA ARG A 188 8.14 6.91 11.20
C ARG A 188 7.36 8.12 11.69
#